data_AF-A0AAJ5ZD36-F1
#
_entry.id   AF-A0AAJ5ZD36-F1
#
_cell.length_a   1.000
_cell.length_b   1.000
_cell.length_c   1.000
_cell.angle_alpha   90.00
_cell.angle_beta   90.00
_cell.angle_gamma   90.00
#
_symmetry.space_group_name_H-M   'P 1'
#
loop_
_entity.id
_entity.type
_entity.pdbx_description
1 polymer ?
#
loop_
_entity_poly.entity_id
_entity_poly.type
_entity_poly.pdbx_seq_one_letter_code
_entity_poly.pdbx_strand_id
1 'polypeptide(L)'
;MLKDELAAREIMRQLTLATPDELTPFITHINSQVRLRLASDTRLTEEQVIILAQDSDSFVKGKIARREDLPLLAQQSLVSNGGLMAQKALAANPVTDTVTLIALQGISDDASIHGDIASHRNCSQELQSQIASSGTVTGCRSLAKRADISPETCLALLERNAIWGDAAIFIELAKNPTVDDSTLERLATCCTNGAVLEALASNPCAPLSLLVTLSQGNNPSVWANIVGNSNTPQDLIRTMMESHGDESHIRVKDKQRIYPLRESLLNNPNAPRDILEELQANYLNGNTHCRIVVAEARTTPMQTLIRLAYRDKSETVRECAADTLLSLDDTIINAQLASGTFSLSNTIGKGEHKCELGNCLLGMEMSDLYQRIQSQELAISIANALQAAPAEITATTSAARRRML
;
A
#
# COMPACT_ATOMS: atom_id res chain seq x y z
N MET A 1 -2.44 5.17 -54.23
CA MET A 1 -1.89 4.17 -53.28
C MET A 1 -0.38 4.20 -53.19
N LEU A 2 0.42 3.64 -54.11
CA LEU A 2 1.90 3.67 -54.00
C LEU A 2 2.51 5.09 -54.01
N LYS A 3 1.95 6.04 -54.77
CA LYS A 3 2.40 7.45 -54.79
C LYS A 3 2.02 8.21 -53.51
N ASP A 4 0.86 7.91 -52.92
CA ASP A 4 0.41 8.53 -51.67
C ASP A 4 1.21 8.01 -50.47
N GLU A 5 1.59 6.74 -50.47
CA GLU A 5 2.49 6.16 -49.45
C GLU A 5 3.90 6.72 -49.54
N LEU A 6 4.45 6.92 -50.74
CA LEU A 6 5.77 7.51 -50.92
C LEU A 6 5.79 8.98 -50.49
N ALA A 7 4.75 9.75 -50.86
CA ALA A 7 4.58 11.13 -50.45
C ALA A 7 4.41 11.26 -48.93
N ALA A 8 3.62 10.37 -48.31
CA ALA A 8 3.47 10.33 -46.86
C ALA A 8 4.79 9.99 -46.16
N ARG A 9 5.59 9.04 -46.68
CA ARG A 9 6.91 8.71 -46.12
C ARG A 9 7.91 9.85 -46.23
N GLU A 10 7.90 10.60 -47.34
CA GLU A 10 8.79 11.74 -47.51
C GLU A 10 8.40 12.91 -46.59
N ILE A 11 7.09 13.19 -46.46
CA ILE A 11 6.59 14.17 -45.47
C ILE A 11 7.01 13.75 -44.07
N MET A 12 6.87 12.47 -43.71
CA MET A 12 7.27 11.95 -42.41
C MET A 12 8.78 12.08 -42.15
N ARG A 13 9.61 11.93 -43.19
CA ARG A 13 11.07 12.15 -43.12
C ARG A 13 11.41 13.63 -42.93
N GLN A 14 10.70 14.53 -43.60
CA GLN A 14 10.88 15.97 -43.46
C GLN A 14 10.49 16.44 -42.05
N LEU A 15 9.38 15.94 -41.51
CA LEU A 15 8.94 16.26 -40.15
C LEU A 15 9.97 15.87 -39.09
N THR A 16 10.71 14.77 -39.27
CA THR A 16 11.74 14.36 -38.31
C THR A 16 12.96 15.29 -38.27
N LEU A 17 13.29 15.97 -39.37
CA LEU A 17 14.49 16.80 -39.49
C LEU A 17 14.21 18.31 -39.42
N ALA A 18 12.94 18.71 -39.52
CA ALA A 18 12.53 20.11 -39.57
C ALA A 18 12.69 20.85 -38.24
N THR A 19 13.00 22.14 -38.34
CA THR A 19 12.97 23.12 -37.25
C THR A 19 11.53 23.54 -36.92
N PRO A 20 11.24 24.11 -35.73
CA PRO A 20 9.88 24.52 -35.36
C PRO A 20 9.21 25.42 -36.39
N ASP A 21 9.93 26.38 -36.98
CA ASP A 21 9.40 27.28 -38.00
C ASP A 21 8.98 26.54 -39.28
N GLU A 22 9.76 25.54 -39.69
CA GLU A 22 9.50 24.68 -40.84
C GLU A 22 8.32 23.72 -40.63
N LEU A 23 7.90 23.50 -39.38
CA LEU A 23 6.72 22.70 -39.05
C LEU A 23 5.40 23.48 -39.20
N THR A 24 5.45 24.82 -39.17
CA THR A 24 4.26 25.70 -39.21
C THR A 24 3.29 25.40 -40.37
N PRO A 25 3.76 25.19 -41.62
CA PRO A 25 2.87 24.86 -42.74
C PRO A 25 2.18 23.50 -42.59
N PHE A 26 2.78 22.58 -41.84
CA PHE A 26 2.24 21.23 -41.67
C PHE A 26 1.18 21.14 -40.56
N ILE A 27 1.09 22.16 -39.71
CA ILE A 27 0.09 22.25 -38.63
C ILE A 27 -1.32 22.42 -39.18
N THR A 28 -1.50 23.07 -40.32
CA THR A 28 -2.80 23.23 -41.00
C THR A 28 -2.96 22.29 -42.19
N HIS A 29 -2.09 21.27 -42.30
CA HIS A 29 -2.07 20.36 -43.44
C HIS A 29 -3.38 19.59 -43.58
N ILE A 30 -3.86 19.37 -44.80
CA ILE A 30 -5.18 18.74 -45.07
C ILE A 30 -5.31 17.32 -44.47
N ASN A 31 -4.21 16.55 -44.45
CA ASN A 31 -4.18 15.21 -43.89
C ASN A 31 -4.05 15.24 -42.35
N SER A 32 -5.06 14.75 -41.65
CA SER A 32 -5.07 14.74 -40.18
C SER A 32 -4.03 13.80 -39.56
N GLN A 33 -3.55 12.78 -40.28
CA GLN A 33 -2.46 11.92 -39.78
C GLN A 33 -1.14 12.67 -39.63
N VAL A 34 -0.89 13.64 -40.51
CA VAL A 34 0.28 14.53 -40.42
C VAL A 34 0.16 15.42 -39.17
N ARG A 35 -1.02 16.03 -38.96
CA ARG A 35 -1.30 16.87 -37.79
C ARG A 35 -1.26 16.06 -36.47
N LEU A 36 -1.76 14.83 -36.49
CA LEU A 36 -1.71 13.91 -35.35
C LEU A 36 -0.28 13.53 -34.97
N ARG A 37 0.59 13.34 -35.97
CA ARG A 37 2.01 13.08 -35.73
C ARG A 37 2.68 14.30 -35.10
N LEU A 38 2.41 15.49 -35.65
CA LEU A 38 2.91 16.76 -35.12
C LEU A 38 2.46 17.02 -33.69
N ALA A 39 1.22 16.67 -33.32
CA ALA A 39 0.72 16.83 -31.96
C ALA A 39 1.58 16.15 -30.88
N SER A 40 2.37 15.13 -31.27
CA SER A 40 3.29 14.41 -30.38
C SER A 40 4.70 15.00 -30.33
N ASP A 41 4.99 16.01 -31.15
CA ASP A 41 6.33 16.56 -31.31
C ASP A 41 6.62 17.60 -30.21
N THR A 42 7.63 17.32 -29.38
CA THR A 42 8.01 18.17 -28.25
C THR A 42 8.71 19.46 -28.68
N ARG A 43 9.01 19.63 -29.98
CA ARG A 43 9.68 20.82 -30.51
C ARG A 43 8.72 21.94 -30.92
N LEU A 44 7.41 21.67 -30.91
CA LEU A 44 6.41 22.67 -31.27
C LEU A 44 6.45 23.87 -30.31
N THR A 45 6.26 25.07 -30.85
CA THR A 45 6.14 26.29 -30.03
C THR A 45 4.78 26.35 -29.34
N GLU A 46 4.65 27.19 -28.31
CA GLU A 46 3.39 27.40 -27.59
C GLU A 46 2.24 27.80 -28.54
N GLU A 47 2.50 28.73 -29.46
CA GLU A 47 1.51 29.17 -30.46
C GLU A 47 1.04 28.02 -31.36
N GLN A 48 1.98 27.18 -31.78
CA GLN A 48 1.70 26.02 -32.63
C GLN A 48 0.82 24.97 -31.90
N VAL A 49 1.08 24.75 -30.61
CA VAL A 49 0.26 23.87 -29.77
C VAL A 49 -1.15 24.43 -29.59
N ILE A 50 -1.29 25.76 -29.40
CA ILE A 50 -2.60 26.43 -29.30
C ILE A 50 -3.42 26.25 -30.59
N ILE A 51 -2.79 26.35 -31.77
CA ILE A 51 -3.47 26.13 -33.06
C ILE A 51 -3.95 24.67 -33.17
N LEU A 52 -3.11 23.69 -32.84
CA LEU A 52 -3.51 22.27 -32.88
C LEU A 52 -4.56 21.91 -31.82
N ALA A 53 -4.65 22.64 -30.71
CA ALA A 53 -5.71 22.47 -29.72
C ALA A 53 -7.10 22.83 -30.29
N GLN A 54 -7.15 23.69 -31.30
CA GLN A 54 -8.36 24.13 -32.00
C GLN A 54 -8.65 23.33 -33.28
N ASP A 55 -7.97 22.20 -33.51
CA ASP A 55 -8.10 21.40 -34.74
C ASP A 55 -9.56 20.99 -35.04
N SER A 56 -9.87 20.61 -36.27
CA SER A 56 -11.15 19.94 -36.56
C SER A 56 -11.22 18.50 -36.02
N ASP A 57 -10.09 17.81 -35.92
CA ASP A 57 -10.00 16.38 -35.61
C ASP A 57 -9.86 16.13 -34.09
N SER A 58 -10.81 15.40 -33.51
CA SER A 58 -10.82 15.03 -32.09
C SER A 58 -9.61 14.19 -31.66
N PHE A 59 -9.01 13.39 -32.55
CA PHE A 59 -7.82 12.61 -32.24
C PHE A 59 -6.60 13.51 -32.05
N VAL A 60 -6.48 14.56 -32.86
CA VAL A 60 -5.40 15.55 -32.75
C VAL A 60 -5.53 16.30 -31.43
N LYS A 61 -6.74 16.79 -31.11
CA LYS A 61 -7.02 17.45 -29.81
C LYS A 61 -6.71 16.55 -28.62
N GLY A 62 -7.16 15.30 -28.67
CA GLY A 62 -6.90 14.31 -27.63
C GLY A 62 -5.43 14.01 -27.46
N LYS A 63 -4.62 14.11 -28.52
CA LYS A 63 -3.17 13.93 -28.47
C LYS A 63 -2.47 15.16 -27.87
N ILE A 64 -2.87 16.37 -28.27
CA ILE A 64 -2.39 17.62 -27.68
C ILE A 64 -2.70 17.69 -26.18
N ALA A 65 -3.90 17.28 -25.77
CA ALA A 65 -4.33 17.29 -24.37
C ALA A 65 -3.45 16.45 -23.44
N ARG A 66 -2.67 15.49 -23.96
CA ARG A 66 -1.77 14.60 -23.18
C ARG A 66 -0.35 15.14 -23.03
N ARG A 67 -0.06 16.31 -23.59
CA ARG A 67 1.28 16.88 -23.56
C ARG A 67 1.66 17.38 -22.18
N GLU A 68 2.91 17.15 -21.79
CA GLU A 68 3.46 17.63 -20.51
C GLU A 68 3.77 19.14 -20.52
N ASP A 69 3.82 19.77 -21.69
CA ASP A 69 4.08 21.20 -21.88
C ASP A 69 2.83 21.98 -22.32
N LEU A 70 1.63 21.48 -21.99
CA LEU A 70 0.36 22.02 -22.50
C LEU A 70 0.07 23.45 -21.98
N PRO A 71 0.06 24.47 -22.87
CA PRO A 71 -0.17 25.85 -22.47
C PRO A 71 -1.58 26.10 -21.93
N LEU A 72 -1.74 27.06 -21.00
CA LEU A 72 -3.02 27.36 -20.36
C LEU A 72 -4.13 27.72 -21.36
N LEU A 73 -3.81 28.50 -22.40
CA LEU A 73 -4.77 28.85 -23.46
C LEU A 73 -5.23 27.63 -24.26
N ALA A 74 -4.33 26.67 -24.50
CA ALA A 74 -4.67 25.41 -25.14
C ALA A 74 -5.58 24.56 -24.23
N GLN A 75 -5.29 24.51 -22.92
CA GLN A 75 -6.15 23.85 -21.94
C GLN A 75 -7.58 24.40 -21.98
N GLN A 76 -7.75 25.73 -21.86
CA GLN A 76 -9.06 26.39 -21.90
C GLN A 76 -9.82 26.12 -23.20
N SER A 77 -9.14 26.13 -24.34
CA SER A 77 -9.75 25.81 -25.64
C SER A 77 -10.29 24.37 -25.69
N LEU A 78 -9.53 23.41 -25.14
CA LEU A 78 -9.88 21.99 -25.13
C LEU A 78 -11.03 21.67 -24.16
N VAL A 79 -11.22 22.46 -23.10
CA VAL A 79 -12.38 22.29 -22.21
C VAL A 79 -13.69 22.48 -22.99
N SER A 80 -13.82 23.58 -23.73
CA SER A 80 -15.06 23.91 -24.44
C SER A 80 -15.20 23.19 -25.78
N ASN A 81 -14.10 23.02 -26.52
CA ASN A 81 -14.13 22.56 -27.92
C ASN A 81 -13.38 21.24 -28.16
N GLY A 82 -12.85 20.60 -27.11
CA GLY A 82 -12.01 19.40 -27.22
C GLY A 82 -12.76 18.11 -27.55
N GLY A 83 -14.04 18.02 -27.17
CA GLY A 83 -14.80 16.76 -27.15
C GLY A 83 -14.32 15.80 -26.06
N LEU A 84 -15.05 14.69 -25.89
CA LEU A 84 -14.87 13.77 -24.76
C LEU A 84 -13.43 13.22 -24.63
N MET A 85 -12.79 12.89 -25.75
CA MET A 85 -11.44 12.33 -25.75
C MET A 85 -10.38 13.31 -25.25
N ALA A 86 -10.50 14.59 -25.62
CA ALA A 86 -9.59 15.63 -25.16
C ALA A 86 -9.87 16.03 -23.72
N GLN A 87 -11.14 16.13 -23.33
CA GLN A 87 -11.52 16.42 -21.94
C GLN A 87 -11.03 15.33 -20.98
N LYS A 88 -11.17 14.05 -21.35
CA LYS A 88 -10.61 12.94 -20.58
C LYS A 88 -9.08 12.96 -20.51
N ALA A 89 -8.43 13.25 -21.63
CA ALA A 89 -6.97 13.41 -21.64
C ALA A 89 -6.52 14.60 -20.77
N LEU A 90 -7.28 15.69 -20.75
CA LEU A 90 -6.99 16.89 -19.96
C LEU A 90 -7.20 16.65 -18.46
N ALA A 91 -8.22 15.88 -18.07
CA ALA A 91 -8.45 15.48 -16.68
C ALA A 91 -7.32 14.59 -16.12
N ALA A 92 -6.76 13.72 -16.96
CA ALA A 92 -5.66 12.83 -16.59
C ALA A 92 -4.26 13.48 -16.71
N ASN A 93 -4.16 14.68 -17.27
CA ASN A 93 -2.88 15.33 -17.53
C ASN A 93 -2.36 16.05 -16.27
N PRO A 94 -1.18 15.67 -15.71
CA PRO A 94 -0.65 16.24 -14.48
C PRO A 94 -0.50 17.78 -14.50
N VAL A 95 -0.34 18.39 -15.67
CA VAL A 95 -0.05 19.83 -15.84
C VAL A 95 -1.34 20.65 -15.93
N THR A 96 -2.51 20.02 -15.95
CA THR A 96 -3.78 20.73 -16.01
C THR A 96 -4.01 21.58 -14.76
N ASP A 97 -4.34 22.85 -15.00
CA ASP A 97 -4.53 23.86 -13.96
C ASP A 97 -5.84 23.65 -13.17
N THR A 98 -5.86 24.14 -11.93
CA THR A 98 -7.02 24.05 -11.03
C THR A 98 -8.28 24.67 -11.65
N VAL A 99 -8.15 25.83 -12.31
CA VAL A 99 -9.27 26.54 -12.94
C VAL A 99 -9.85 25.73 -14.10
N THR A 100 -8.96 25.12 -14.90
CA THR A 100 -9.35 24.24 -15.99
C THR A 100 -10.10 23.00 -15.49
N LEU A 101 -9.63 22.38 -14.38
CA LEU A 101 -10.30 21.22 -13.78
C LEU A 101 -11.70 21.57 -13.24
N ILE A 102 -11.86 22.74 -12.61
CA ILE A 102 -13.17 23.25 -12.16
C ILE A 102 -14.11 23.42 -13.35
N ALA A 103 -13.62 24.02 -14.44
CA ALA A 103 -14.42 24.17 -15.66
C ALA A 103 -14.81 22.82 -16.27
N LEU A 104 -13.91 21.84 -16.30
CA LEU A 104 -14.21 20.48 -16.77
C LEU A 104 -15.27 19.79 -15.91
N GLN A 105 -15.18 19.93 -14.58
CA GLN A 105 -16.11 19.33 -13.63
C GLN A 105 -17.56 19.84 -13.83
N GLY A 106 -17.73 21.09 -14.25
CA GLY A 106 -19.05 21.67 -14.49
C GLY A 106 -19.65 21.36 -15.87
N ILE A 107 -18.81 20.99 -16.85
CA ILE A 107 -19.24 20.79 -18.25
C ILE A 107 -19.43 19.31 -18.60
N SER A 108 -18.65 18.42 -17.97
CA SER A 108 -18.66 17.00 -18.26
C SER A 108 -19.66 16.25 -17.36
N ASP A 109 -20.46 15.36 -17.94
CA ASP A 109 -21.26 14.39 -17.18
C ASP A 109 -20.56 13.00 -17.08
N ASP A 110 -19.38 12.85 -17.70
CA ASP A 110 -18.68 11.56 -17.75
C ASP A 110 -18.06 11.19 -16.39
N ALA A 111 -18.46 10.00 -15.91
CA ALA A 111 -18.00 9.46 -14.65
C ALA A 111 -16.47 9.21 -14.59
N SER A 112 -15.84 8.91 -15.73
CA SER A 112 -14.38 8.73 -15.80
C SER A 112 -13.67 10.06 -15.60
N ILE A 113 -14.15 11.12 -16.25
CA ILE A 113 -13.57 12.47 -16.15
C ILE A 113 -13.62 12.93 -14.70
N HIS A 114 -14.74 12.77 -14.01
CA HIS A 114 -14.84 13.12 -12.58
C HIS A 114 -13.93 12.28 -11.69
N GLY A 115 -13.72 11.00 -12.01
CA GLY A 115 -12.75 10.15 -11.31
C GLY A 115 -11.32 10.65 -11.48
N ASP A 116 -10.94 10.98 -12.72
CA ASP A 116 -9.61 11.49 -13.06
C ASP A 116 -9.36 12.84 -12.37
N ILE A 117 -10.32 13.78 -12.44
CA ILE A 117 -10.27 15.08 -11.75
C ILE A 117 -10.12 14.89 -10.23
N ALA A 118 -10.92 14.02 -9.62
CA ALA A 118 -10.86 13.76 -8.18
C ALA A 118 -9.51 13.14 -7.77
N SER A 119 -8.88 12.33 -8.62
CA SER A 119 -7.55 11.76 -8.35
C SER A 119 -6.39 12.72 -8.64
N HIS A 120 -6.67 13.88 -9.25
CA HIS A 120 -5.64 14.78 -9.75
C HIS A 120 -4.86 15.48 -8.63
N ARG A 121 -3.55 15.68 -8.81
CA ARG A 121 -2.69 16.36 -7.82
C ARG A 121 -3.10 17.82 -7.55
N ASN A 122 -3.64 18.49 -8.56
CA ASN A 122 -4.13 19.87 -8.47
C ASN A 122 -5.63 19.94 -8.08
N CYS A 123 -6.19 18.92 -7.44
CA CYS A 123 -7.56 18.99 -6.95
C CYS A 123 -7.63 19.89 -5.69
N SER A 124 -8.02 21.15 -5.87
CA SER A 124 -8.15 22.12 -4.78
C SER A 124 -9.26 21.76 -3.79
N GLN A 125 -9.19 22.26 -2.55
CA GLN A 125 -10.22 22.00 -1.54
C GLN A 125 -11.63 22.44 -2.00
N GLU A 126 -11.72 23.56 -2.73
CA GLU A 126 -12.96 24.02 -3.35
C GLU A 126 -13.52 22.96 -4.32
N LEU A 127 -12.67 22.41 -5.19
CA LEU A 127 -13.07 21.37 -6.14
C LEU A 127 -13.44 20.06 -5.41
N GLN A 128 -12.73 19.70 -4.35
CA GLN A 128 -13.08 18.55 -3.50
C GLN A 128 -14.49 18.70 -2.93
N SER A 129 -14.84 19.88 -2.39
CA SER A 129 -16.19 20.15 -1.86
C SER A 129 -17.27 20.14 -2.94
N GLN A 130 -16.97 20.62 -4.15
CA GLN A 130 -17.87 20.57 -5.30
C GLN A 130 -18.13 19.13 -5.73
N ILE A 131 -17.09 18.29 -5.80
CA ILE A 131 -17.21 16.88 -6.15
C ILE A 131 -17.98 16.12 -5.05
N ALA A 132 -17.73 16.40 -3.77
CA ALA A 132 -18.46 15.77 -2.68
C ALA A 132 -19.96 16.13 -2.69
N SER A 133 -20.29 17.37 -3.05
CA SER A 133 -21.68 17.85 -3.06
C SER A 133 -22.46 17.50 -4.32
N SER A 134 -21.82 17.46 -5.49
CA SER A 134 -22.49 17.34 -6.79
C SER A 134 -21.88 16.31 -7.75
N GLY A 135 -20.75 15.70 -7.38
CA GLY A 135 -20.03 14.74 -8.21
C GLY A 135 -20.73 13.40 -8.38
N THR A 136 -20.22 12.64 -9.34
CA THR A 136 -20.61 11.25 -9.60
C THR A 136 -20.05 10.31 -8.53
N VAL A 137 -20.64 9.11 -8.41
CA VAL A 137 -20.17 8.07 -7.48
C VAL A 137 -18.69 7.75 -7.69
N THR A 138 -18.21 7.74 -8.93
CA THR A 138 -16.80 7.52 -9.29
C THR A 138 -15.88 8.64 -8.82
N GLY A 139 -16.30 9.90 -8.95
CA GLY A 139 -15.58 11.06 -8.44
C GLY A 139 -15.48 11.01 -6.91
N CYS A 140 -16.61 10.79 -6.23
CA CYS A 140 -16.67 10.62 -4.77
C CYS A 140 -15.79 9.46 -4.27
N ARG A 141 -15.81 8.32 -4.96
CA ARG A 141 -14.95 7.16 -4.59
C ARG A 141 -13.47 7.48 -4.76
N SER A 142 -13.11 8.20 -5.82
CA SER A 142 -11.72 8.59 -6.08
C SER A 142 -11.25 9.64 -5.06
N LEU A 143 -12.13 10.54 -4.65
CA LEU A 143 -11.92 11.50 -3.57
C LEU A 143 -11.64 10.80 -2.23
N ALA A 144 -12.46 9.80 -1.88
CA ALA A 144 -12.32 9.03 -0.64
C ALA A 144 -10.96 8.31 -0.49
N LYS A 145 -10.32 7.96 -1.61
CA LYS A 145 -9.00 7.31 -1.64
C LYS A 145 -7.82 8.26 -1.42
N ARG A 146 -8.05 9.57 -1.51
CA ARG A 146 -6.98 10.56 -1.46
C ARG A 146 -6.37 10.65 -0.06
N ALA A 147 -5.05 10.78 0.00
CA ALA A 147 -4.33 11.01 1.25
C ALA A 147 -4.47 12.46 1.79
N ASP A 148 -4.94 13.41 0.97
CA ASP A 148 -5.05 14.84 1.31
C ASP A 148 -6.51 15.33 1.38
N ILE A 149 -7.46 14.41 1.63
CA ILE A 149 -8.87 14.74 1.76
C ILE A 149 -9.12 15.60 3.02
N SER A 150 -9.91 16.68 2.87
CA SER A 150 -10.28 17.50 4.02
C SER A 150 -11.39 16.85 4.87
N PRO A 151 -11.37 17.02 6.21
CA PRO A 151 -12.43 16.50 7.08
C PRO A 151 -13.83 16.98 6.68
N GLU A 152 -13.96 18.25 6.30
CA GLU A 152 -15.24 18.82 5.82
C GLU A 152 -15.78 18.09 4.60
N THR A 153 -14.89 17.75 3.67
CA THR A 153 -15.23 16.99 2.47
C THR A 153 -15.64 15.56 2.82
N CYS A 154 -14.95 14.91 3.76
CA CYS A 154 -15.35 13.59 4.27
C CYS A 154 -16.77 13.62 4.84
N LEU A 155 -17.08 14.60 5.70
CA LEU A 155 -18.42 14.73 6.30
C LEU A 155 -19.49 14.96 5.21
N ALA A 156 -19.20 15.81 4.22
CA ALA A 156 -20.11 16.03 3.09
C ALA A 156 -20.35 14.74 2.28
N LEU A 157 -19.30 13.94 2.04
CA LEU A 157 -19.43 12.62 1.41
C LEU A 157 -20.31 11.70 2.25
N LEU A 158 -20.15 11.69 3.57
CA LEU A 158 -20.97 10.85 4.45
C LEU A 158 -22.44 11.24 4.38
N GLU A 159 -22.75 12.52 4.53
CA GLU A 159 -24.13 13.01 4.62
C GLU A 159 -24.92 12.79 3.33
N ARG A 160 -24.28 13.04 2.19
CA ARG A 160 -24.91 12.81 0.88
C ARG A 160 -25.12 11.33 0.60
N ASN A 161 -24.13 10.49 0.92
CA ASN A 161 -24.17 9.06 0.62
C ASN A 161 -24.87 8.22 1.69
N ALA A 162 -25.25 8.78 2.85
CA ALA A 162 -25.93 8.04 3.90
C ALA A 162 -27.29 7.45 3.47
N ILE A 163 -27.96 8.07 2.50
CA ILE A 163 -29.34 7.74 2.12
C ILE A 163 -29.40 6.81 0.88
N TRP A 164 -28.49 7.00 -0.08
CA TRP A 164 -28.50 6.30 -1.39
C TRP A 164 -27.10 5.81 -1.82
N GLY A 165 -26.12 5.88 -0.92
CA GLY A 165 -24.71 5.76 -1.25
C GLY A 165 -24.24 4.36 -1.59
N ASP A 166 -23.31 4.30 -2.53
CA ASP A 166 -22.53 3.13 -2.83
C ASP A 166 -21.63 2.78 -1.62
N ALA A 167 -21.79 1.57 -1.08
CA ALA A 167 -20.99 1.06 0.03
C ALA A 167 -19.48 1.15 -0.24
N ALA A 168 -19.06 1.14 -1.52
CA ALA A 168 -17.67 1.31 -1.88
C ALA A 168 -17.08 2.65 -1.41
N ILE A 169 -17.83 3.75 -1.40
CA ILE A 169 -17.31 5.05 -0.94
C ILE A 169 -16.96 4.96 0.55
N PHE A 170 -17.84 4.35 1.35
CA PHE A 170 -17.62 4.17 2.79
C PHE A 170 -16.47 3.22 3.08
N ILE A 171 -16.29 2.15 2.29
CA ILE A 171 -15.16 1.23 2.43
C ILE A 171 -13.83 1.97 2.19
N GLU A 172 -13.76 2.82 1.16
CA GLU A 172 -12.53 3.56 0.86
C GLU A 172 -12.24 4.63 1.93
N LEU A 173 -13.25 5.35 2.42
CA LEU A 173 -13.08 6.27 3.56
C LEU A 173 -12.62 5.52 4.81
N ALA A 174 -13.21 4.35 5.09
CA ALA A 174 -12.87 3.54 6.25
C ALA A 174 -11.43 3.01 6.22
N LYS A 175 -10.88 2.72 5.03
CA LYS A 175 -9.48 2.27 4.87
C LYS A 175 -8.47 3.41 4.91
N ASN A 176 -8.92 4.64 4.72
CA ASN A 176 -8.02 5.76 4.54
C ASN A 176 -7.42 6.18 5.90
N PRO A 177 -6.07 6.14 6.07
CA PRO A 177 -5.42 6.45 7.33
C PRO A 177 -5.42 7.94 7.69
N THR A 178 -5.82 8.83 6.76
CA THR A 178 -5.81 10.28 6.96
C THR A 178 -7.15 10.85 7.41
N VAL A 179 -8.19 10.02 7.46
CA VAL A 179 -9.52 10.40 7.94
C VAL A 179 -9.48 10.57 9.45
N ASP A 180 -10.14 11.62 9.94
CA ASP A 180 -10.19 11.95 11.35
C ASP A 180 -11.08 10.99 12.15
N ASP A 181 -10.74 10.84 13.43
CA ASP A 181 -11.44 9.97 14.39
C ASP A 181 -12.95 10.21 14.43
N SER A 182 -13.38 11.49 14.36
CA SER A 182 -14.80 11.84 14.44
C SER A 182 -15.60 11.35 13.23
N THR A 183 -15.01 11.43 12.04
CA THR A 183 -15.58 10.89 10.80
C THR A 183 -15.63 9.36 10.85
N LEU A 184 -14.60 8.70 11.37
CA LEU A 184 -14.58 7.23 11.51
C LEU A 184 -15.64 6.75 12.51
N GLU A 185 -15.83 7.44 13.63
CA GLU A 185 -16.90 7.14 14.59
C GLU A 185 -18.28 7.35 13.98
N ARG A 186 -18.49 8.45 13.23
CA ARG A 186 -19.73 8.65 12.47
C ARG A 186 -19.99 7.52 11.48
N LEU A 187 -18.98 7.08 10.74
CA LEU A 187 -19.07 5.96 9.80
C LEU A 187 -19.58 4.68 10.48
N ALA A 188 -19.04 4.36 11.66
CA ALA A 188 -19.44 3.19 12.43
C ALA A 188 -20.91 3.25 12.89
N THR A 189 -21.41 4.43 13.22
CA THR A 189 -22.81 4.62 13.64
C THR A 189 -23.79 4.67 12.47
N CYS A 190 -23.38 5.21 11.32
CA CYS A 190 -24.25 5.39 10.16
C CYS A 190 -24.35 4.14 9.27
N CYS A 191 -23.33 3.28 9.26
CA CYS A 191 -23.25 2.13 8.35
C CYS A 191 -23.34 0.79 9.10
N THR A 192 -24.35 -0.02 8.77
CA THR A 192 -24.50 -1.39 9.28
C THR A 192 -23.85 -2.45 8.38
N ASN A 193 -23.21 -2.03 7.27
CA ASN A 193 -22.63 -2.94 6.31
C ASN A 193 -21.34 -3.58 6.87
N GLY A 194 -21.31 -4.91 6.94
CA GLY A 194 -20.18 -5.68 7.45
C GLY A 194 -18.85 -5.35 6.76
N ALA A 195 -18.85 -5.09 5.45
CA ALA A 195 -17.63 -4.75 4.72
C ALA A 195 -17.04 -3.38 5.13
N VAL A 196 -17.89 -2.41 5.51
CA VAL A 196 -17.45 -1.10 6.01
C VAL A 196 -16.86 -1.26 7.42
N LEU A 197 -17.52 -2.04 8.28
CA LEU A 197 -17.03 -2.32 9.63
C LEU A 197 -15.69 -3.08 9.61
N GLU A 198 -15.53 -4.03 8.69
CA GLU A 198 -14.27 -4.74 8.48
C GLU A 198 -13.16 -3.79 8.02
N ALA A 199 -13.48 -2.84 7.13
CA ALA A 199 -12.53 -1.81 6.68
C ALA A 199 -12.13 -0.86 7.81
N LEU A 200 -13.08 -0.43 8.66
CA LEU A 200 -12.80 0.40 9.83
C LEU A 200 -11.89 -0.32 10.83
N ALA A 201 -12.16 -1.59 11.09
CA ALA A 201 -11.33 -2.41 11.99
C ALA A 201 -9.90 -2.62 11.47
N SER A 202 -9.72 -2.69 10.15
CA SER A 202 -8.42 -2.84 9.51
C SER A 202 -7.66 -1.52 9.35
N ASN A 203 -8.25 -0.37 9.69
CA ASN A 203 -7.60 0.92 9.50
C ASN A 203 -6.41 1.07 10.48
N PRO A 204 -5.18 1.29 9.98
CA PRO A 204 -4.00 1.38 10.83
C PRO A 204 -4.00 2.60 11.76
N CYS A 205 -4.89 3.57 11.56
CA CYS A 205 -5.06 4.74 12.42
C CYS A 205 -6.38 4.72 13.22
N ALA A 206 -7.09 3.59 13.27
CA ALA A 206 -8.37 3.52 14.00
C ALA A 206 -8.21 3.90 15.48
N PRO A 207 -9.05 4.80 16.03
CA PRO A 207 -8.98 5.16 17.44
C PRO A 207 -9.48 4.02 18.33
N LEU A 208 -8.95 3.97 19.57
CA LEU A 208 -9.29 2.91 20.53
C LEU A 208 -10.79 2.89 20.88
N SER A 209 -11.43 4.06 21.02
CA SER A 209 -12.87 4.17 21.28
C SER A 209 -13.67 3.40 20.24
N LEU A 210 -13.35 3.62 18.96
CA LEU A 210 -13.97 2.94 17.83
C LEU A 210 -13.73 1.43 17.86
N LEU A 211 -12.49 0.98 18.10
CA LEU A 211 -12.18 -0.46 18.17
C LEU A 211 -12.95 -1.16 19.30
N VAL A 212 -13.11 -0.50 20.46
CA VAL A 212 -13.93 -1.01 21.57
C VAL A 212 -15.40 -1.11 21.14
N THR A 213 -15.96 -0.09 20.50
CA THR A 213 -17.34 -0.13 20.00
C THR A 213 -17.54 -1.24 18.96
N LEU A 214 -16.61 -1.40 18.02
CA LEU A 214 -16.66 -2.45 17.00
C LEU A 214 -16.53 -3.86 17.60
N SER A 215 -15.75 -4.01 18.69
CA SER A 215 -15.58 -5.30 19.37
C SER A 215 -16.89 -5.86 19.95
N GLN A 216 -17.84 -5.00 20.31
CA GLN A 216 -19.15 -5.39 20.82
C GLN A 216 -20.11 -5.88 19.73
N GLY A 217 -19.77 -5.69 18.45
CA GLY A 217 -20.54 -6.21 17.33
C GLY A 217 -20.46 -7.74 17.23
N ASN A 218 -21.34 -8.35 16.43
CA ASN A 218 -21.41 -9.82 16.28
C ASN A 218 -20.85 -10.33 14.94
N ASN A 219 -19.72 -9.78 14.49
CA ASN A 219 -19.10 -10.18 13.21
C ASN A 219 -17.67 -10.72 13.45
N PRO A 220 -17.44 -12.04 13.29
CA PRO A 220 -16.11 -12.65 13.44
C PRO A 220 -15.02 -12.04 12.56
N SER A 221 -15.35 -11.59 11.36
CA SER A 221 -14.39 -10.94 10.45
C SER A 221 -13.92 -9.59 10.98
N VAL A 222 -14.82 -8.82 11.59
CA VAL A 222 -14.48 -7.54 12.22
C VAL A 222 -13.57 -7.78 13.42
N TRP A 223 -13.87 -8.78 14.25
CA TRP A 223 -13.02 -9.13 15.38
C TRP A 223 -11.61 -9.57 14.95
N ALA A 224 -11.50 -10.36 13.88
CA ALA A 224 -10.23 -10.75 13.30
C ALA A 224 -9.39 -9.54 12.87
N ASN A 225 -10.00 -8.57 12.19
CA ASN A 225 -9.32 -7.34 11.79
C ASN A 225 -8.93 -6.45 12.98
N ILE A 226 -9.77 -6.33 14.01
CA ILE A 226 -9.40 -5.62 15.25
C ILE A 226 -8.17 -6.29 15.86
N VAL A 227 -8.19 -7.61 16.02
CA VAL A 227 -7.10 -8.34 16.66
C VAL A 227 -5.84 -8.37 15.79
N GLY A 228 -5.94 -8.29 14.46
CA GLY A 228 -4.81 -8.15 13.55
C GLY A 228 -4.22 -6.73 13.48
N ASN A 229 -4.95 -5.72 13.95
CA ASN A 229 -4.52 -4.33 13.86
C ASN A 229 -3.40 -4.01 14.85
N SER A 230 -2.35 -3.34 14.37
CA SER A 230 -1.21 -2.92 15.19
C SER A 230 -1.60 -1.93 16.28
N ASN A 231 -2.65 -1.13 16.12
CA ASN A 231 -3.05 -0.16 17.14
C ASN A 231 -3.92 -0.74 18.26
N THR A 232 -4.25 -2.03 18.21
CA THR A 232 -5.09 -2.66 19.22
C THR A 232 -4.30 -2.92 20.50
N PRO A 233 -4.72 -2.38 21.66
CA PRO A 233 -4.02 -2.59 22.92
C PRO A 233 -4.20 -4.02 23.42
N GLN A 234 -3.19 -4.48 24.17
CA GLN A 234 -3.14 -5.84 24.73
C GLN A 234 -4.35 -6.17 25.63
N ASP A 235 -4.87 -5.20 26.37
CA ASP A 235 -6.04 -5.39 27.25
C ASP A 235 -7.32 -5.71 26.47
N LEU A 236 -7.52 -5.04 25.33
CA LEU A 236 -8.66 -5.30 24.45
C LEU A 236 -8.53 -6.68 23.80
N ILE A 237 -7.32 -7.05 23.37
CA ILE A 237 -7.03 -8.39 22.84
C ILE A 237 -7.38 -9.47 23.88
N ARG A 238 -6.95 -9.30 25.14
CA ARG A 238 -7.25 -10.25 26.22
C ARG A 238 -8.75 -10.40 26.42
N THR A 239 -9.46 -9.28 26.51
CA THR A 239 -10.92 -9.26 26.69
C THR A 239 -11.63 -9.99 25.53
N MET A 240 -11.23 -9.73 24.29
CA MET A 240 -11.82 -10.37 23.10
C MET A 240 -11.51 -11.87 23.01
N MET A 241 -10.32 -12.28 23.45
CA MET A 241 -9.93 -13.69 23.51
C MET A 241 -10.77 -14.46 24.53
N GLU A 242 -11.06 -13.86 25.67
CA GLU A 242 -11.89 -14.44 26.73
C GLU A 242 -13.38 -14.48 26.33
N SER A 243 -13.90 -13.44 25.69
CA SER A 243 -15.32 -13.34 25.35
C SER A 243 -15.72 -14.03 24.05
N HIS A 244 -14.85 -14.05 23.04
CA HIS A 244 -15.20 -14.47 21.67
C HIS A 244 -14.25 -15.52 21.06
N GLY A 245 -13.28 -16.02 21.84
CA GLY A 245 -12.25 -16.94 21.35
C GLY A 245 -12.81 -18.22 20.72
N ASP A 246 -13.83 -18.84 21.33
CA ASP A 246 -14.37 -20.14 20.89
C ASP A 246 -15.60 -20.03 19.96
N GLU A 247 -16.36 -18.94 20.07
CA GLU A 247 -17.58 -18.71 19.30
C GLU A 247 -17.29 -18.25 17.86
N SER A 248 -16.13 -17.64 17.62
CA SER A 248 -15.75 -17.00 16.33
C SER A 248 -15.35 -17.97 15.21
N HIS A 249 -15.63 -19.28 15.33
CA HIS A 249 -15.16 -20.26 14.35
C HIS A 249 -16.02 -20.32 13.09
N ILE A 250 -15.38 -20.31 11.92
CA ILE A 250 -16.03 -20.54 10.63
C ILE A 250 -15.88 -22.02 10.27
N ARG A 251 -17.01 -22.69 9.96
CA ARG A 251 -17.02 -24.07 9.48
C ARG A 251 -16.84 -24.08 7.97
N VAL A 252 -15.70 -24.59 7.51
CA VAL A 252 -15.47 -24.86 6.09
C VAL A 252 -16.01 -26.26 5.74
N LYS A 253 -16.35 -26.47 4.46
CA LYS A 253 -17.01 -27.67 3.91
C LYS A 253 -16.39 -29.00 4.36
N ASP A 254 -15.10 -29.02 4.74
CA ASP A 254 -14.36 -30.21 5.15
C ASP A 254 -14.27 -30.45 6.66
N LYS A 255 -15.25 -29.95 7.45
CA LYS A 255 -15.26 -30.02 8.93
C LYS A 255 -14.08 -29.30 9.61
N GLN A 256 -13.27 -28.56 8.86
CA GLN A 256 -12.23 -27.70 9.41
C GLN A 256 -12.89 -26.49 10.07
N ARG A 257 -12.51 -26.26 11.33
CA ARG A 257 -12.86 -25.04 12.06
C ARG A 257 -11.71 -24.06 11.88
N ILE A 258 -11.96 -22.98 11.17
CA ILE A 258 -11.07 -21.84 11.09
C ILE A 258 -11.42 -20.93 12.24
N TYR A 259 -10.42 -20.38 12.93
CA TYR A 259 -10.61 -19.42 14.02
C TYR A 259 -9.99 -18.08 13.62
N PRO A 260 -10.66 -17.27 12.78
CA PRO A 260 -10.07 -16.06 12.18
C PRO A 260 -9.47 -15.11 13.20
N LEU A 261 -10.08 -15.01 14.38
CA LEU A 261 -9.61 -14.22 15.50
C LEU A 261 -8.24 -14.69 16.01
N ARG A 262 -8.07 -16.00 16.24
CA ARG A 262 -6.82 -16.60 16.69
C ARG A 262 -5.74 -16.57 15.62
N GLU A 263 -6.11 -16.80 14.37
CA GLU A 263 -5.19 -16.75 13.24
C GLU A 263 -4.67 -15.33 13.00
N SER A 264 -5.53 -14.31 13.14
CA SER A 264 -5.12 -12.90 13.02
C SER A 264 -4.23 -12.45 14.17
N LEU A 265 -4.46 -12.98 15.38
CA LEU A 265 -3.60 -12.70 16.54
C LEU A 265 -2.16 -13.14 16.32
N LEU A 266 -1.95 -14.29 15.66
CA LEU A 266 -0.60 -14.79 15.34
C LEU A 266 0.16 -13.84 14.41
N ASN A 267 -0.53 -12.99 13.64
CA ASN A 267 0.10 -12.01 12.77
C ASN A 267 0.24 -10.61 13.39
N ASN A 268 -0.32 -10.37 14.57
CA ASN A 268 -0.27 -9.04 15.19
C ASN A 268 1.07 -8.82 15.92
N PRO A 269 1.87 -7.79 15.56
CA PRO A 269 3.12 -7.47 16.24
C PRO A 269 2.95 -7.05 17.71
N ASN A 270 1.78 -6.52 18.09
CA ASN A 270 1.49 -6.03 19.43
C ASN A 270 0.74 -7.03 20.33
N ALA A 271 0.57 -8.26 19.84
CA ALA A 271 -0.08 -9.32 20.60
C ALA A 271 0.66 -9.64 21.92
N PRO A 272 -0.07 -9.92 23.02
CA PRO A 272 0.53 -10.33 24.28
C PRO A 272 1.38 -11.60 24.12
N ARG A 273 2.64 -11.58 24.59
CA ARG A 273 3.58 -12.69 24.41
C ARG A 273 3.12 -13.98 25.07
N ASP A 274 2.51 -13.88 26.26
CA ASP A 274 1.95 -15.02 27.01
C ASP A 274 0.87 -15.75 26.20
N ILE A 275 -0.07 -15.01 25.63
CA ILE A 275 -1.16 -15.57 24.80
C ILE A 275 -0.60 -16.12 23.48
N LEU A 276 0.35 -15.42 22.85
CA LEU A 276 0.98 -15.90 21.62
C LEU A 276 1.71 -17.23 21.82
N GLU A 277 2.51 -17.36 22.88
CA GLU A 277 3.24 -18.59 23.17
C GLU A 277 2.30 -19.77 23.43
N GLU A 278 1.23 -19.55 24.19
CA GLU A 278 0.20 -20.56 24.45
C GLU A 278 -0.51 -20.98 23.15
N LEU A 279 -0.92 -20.01 22.32
CA LEU A 279 -1.58 -20.29 21.05
C LEU A 279 -0.67 -21.02 20.08
N GLN A 280 0.58 -20.59 19.94
CA GLN A 280 1.56 -21.29 19.10
C GLN A 280 1.78 -22.71 19.60
N ALA A 281 1.92 -22.94 20.90
CA ALA A 281 2.06 -24.28 21.47
C ALA A 281 0.84 -25.17 21.15
N ASN A 282 -0.37 -24.62 21.27
CA ASN A 282 -1.61 -25.31 20.93
C ASN A 282 -1.71 -25.63 19.43
N TYR A 283 -1.36 -24.68 18.56
CA TYR A 283 -1.40 -24.84 17.11
C TYR A 283 -0.33 -25.84 16.60
N LEU A 284 0.85 -25.84 17.21
CA LEU A 284 1.92 -26.82 16.91
C LEU A 284 1.50 -28.26 17.22
N ASN A 285 0.66 -28.46 18.24
CA ASN A 285 0.09 -29.76 18.59
C ASN A 285 -1.19 -30.09 17.80
N GLY A 286 -1.70 -29.13 17.03
CA GLY A 286 -2.94 -29.24 16.27
C GLY A 286 -2.80 -29.90 14.90
N ASN A 287 -3.83 -29.69 14.09
CA ASN A 287 -3.92 -30.21 12.72
C ASN A 287 -2.89 -29.54 11.79
N THR A 288 -2.69 -30.12 10.60
CA THR A 288 -1.78 -29.56 9.59
C THR A 288 -2.07 -28.08 9.28
N HIS A 289 -3.35 -27.69 9.16
CA HIS A 289 -3.74 -26.28 8.96
C HIS A 289 -3.23 -25.37 10.07
N CYS A 290 -3.38 -25.75 11.34
CA CYS A 290 -2.87 -24.94 12.46
C CYS A 290 -1.35 -24.75 12.39
N ARG A 291 -0.60 -25.78 11.96
CA ARG A 291 0.85 -25.65 11.78
C ARG A 291 1.23 -24.78 10.58
N ILE A 292 0.42 -24.76 9.52
CA ILE A 292 0.58 -23.83 8.39
C ILE A 292 0.42 -22.39 8.87
N VAL A 293 -0.63 -22.08 9.63
CA VAL A 293 -0.86 -20.71 10.13
C VAL A 293 0.31 -20.21 10.98
N VAL A 294 0.87 -21.06 11.85
CA VAL A 294 2.07 -20.71 12.65
C VAL A 294 3.30 -20.52 11.76
N ALA A 295 3.42 -21.31 10.68
CA ALA A 295 4.50 -21.20 9.72
C ALA A 295 4.42 -19.92 8.87
N GLU A 296 3.21 -19.45 8.54
CA GLU A 296 2.96 -18.20 7.80
C GLU A 296 3.13 -16.95 8.67
N ALA A 297 2.98 -17.08 9.98
CA ALA A 297 3.03 -15.96 10.89
C ALA A 297 4.44 -15.36 11.03
N ARG A 298 4.59 -14.08 10.65
CA ARG A 298 5.88 -13.35 10.72
C ARG A 298 6.35 -13.08 12.15
N THR A 299 5.45 -13.14 13.14
CA THR A 299 5.79 -12.95 14.55
C THR A 299 6.35 -14.23 15.19
N THR A 300 6.25 -15.38 14.50
CA THR A 300 6.71 -16.67 15.03
C THR A 300 8.23 -16.63 15.28
N PRO A 301 8.71 -17.10 16.44
CA PRO A 301 10.15 -17.18 16.71
C PRO A 301 10.89 -17.97 15.64
N MET A 302 12.03 -17.46 15.16
CA MET A 302 12.84 -18.10 14.11
C MET A 302 13.22 -19.54 14.48
N GLN A 303 13.49 -19.82 15.76
CA GLN A 303 13.77 -21.17 16.25
C GLN A 303 12.61 -22.14 15.97
N THR A 304 11.36 -21.68 16.12
CA THR A 304 10.15 -22.46 15.85
C THR A 304 9.95 -22.66 14.35
N LEU A 305 10.17 -21.61 13.54
CA LEU A 305 10.10 -21.71 12.08
C LEU A 305 11.14 -22.68 11.52
N ILE A 306 12.41 -22.62 11.98
CA ILE A 306 13.46 -23.56 11.56
C ILE A 306 13.12 -25.00 11.97
N ARG A 307 12.52 -25.18 13.16
CA ARG A 307 12.04 -26.49 13.60
C ARG A 307 10.93 -27.02 12.70
N LEU A 308 9.98 -26.18 12.29
CA LEU A 308 8.90 -26.56 11.37
C LEU A 308 9.47 -26.92 10.00
N ALA A 309 10.33 -26.08 9.42
CA ALA A 309 10.97 -26.32 8.13
C ALA A 309 11.77 -27.63 8.11
N TYR A 310 12.51 -27.94 9.18
CA TYR A 310 13.39 -29.12 9.20
C TYR A 310 12.69 -30.43 9.58
N ARG A 311 11.68 -30.41 10.47
CA ARG A 311 11.12 -31.64 11.07
C ARG A 311 9.62 -31.81 10.97
N ASP A 312 8.88 -30.91 10.32
CA ASP A 312 7.43 -31.11 10.20
C ASP A 312 7.10 -32.34 9.33
N LYS A 313 6.03 -33.04 9.72
CA LYS A 313 5.53 -34.22 9.00
C LYS A 313 4.95 -33.85 7.64
N SER A 314 4.34 -32.67 7.52
CA SER A 314 3.71 -32.20 6.29
C SER A 314 4.71 -31.43 5.44
N GLU A 315 4.76 -31.74 4.15
CA GLU A 315 5.59 -31.01 3.18
C GLU A 315 5.16 -29.56 3.04
N THR A 316 3.85 -29.32 2.95
CA THR A 316 3.28 -27.96 2.86
C THR A 316 3.69 -27.06 4.01
N VAL A 317 3.78 -27.59 5.24
CA VAL A 317 4.21 -26.81 6.42
C VAL A 317 5.69 -26.47 6.32
N ARG A 318 6.51 -27.38 5.79
CA ARG A 318 7.95 -27.14 5.60
C ARG A 318 8.20 -26.05 4.58
N GLU A 319 7.48 -26.09 3.45
CA GLU A 319 7.55 -25.07 2.40
C GLU A 319 7.11 -23.70 2.93
N CYS A 320 5.93 -23.59 3.56
CA CYS A 320 5.46 -22.33 4.14
C CYS A 320 6.44 -21.76 5.17
N ALA A 321 7.01 -22.60 6.03
CA ALA A 321 7.99 -22.14 7.03
C ALA A 321 9.28 -21.64 6.37
N ALA A 322 9.75 -22.31 5.31
CA ALA A 322 10.92 -21.88 4.56
C ALA A 322 10.67 -20.56 3.82
N ASP A 323 9.51 -20.41 3.18
CA ASP A 323 9.12 -19.18 2.48
C ASP A 323 9.03 -17.99 3.44
N THR A 324 8.40 -18.19 4.61
CA THR A 324 8.33 -17.16 5.65
C THR A 324 9.74 -16.76 6.09
N LEU A 325 10.62 -17.72 6.39
CA LEU A 325 12.01 -17.48 6.77
C LEU A 325 12.79 -16.68 5.72
N LEU A 326 12.58 -16.94 4.43
CA LEU A 326 13.20 -16.17 3.33
C LEU A 326 12.65 -14.74 3.23
N SER A 327 11.36 -14.56 3.53
CA SER A 327 10.67 -13.28 3.48
C SER A 327 10.91 -12.38 4.70
N LEU A 328 11.61 -12.85 5.74
CA LEU A 328 11.88 -12.07 6.94
C LEU A 328 12.82 -10.89 6.65
N ASP A 329 12.40 -9.71 7.12
CA ASP A 329 13.18 -8.48 7.06
C ASP A 329 14.31 -8.50 8.12
N ASP A 330 15.43 -7.83 7.80
CA ASP A 330 16.59 -7.74 8.69
C ASP A 330 16.27 -7.10 10.06
N THR A 331 15.23 -6.26 10.14
CA THR A 331 14.78 -5.63 11.38
C THR A 331 14.22 -6.65 12.37
N ILE A 332 13.45 -7.63 11.87
CA ILE A 332 12.85 -8.69 12.69
C ILE A 332 13.93 -9.66 13.16
N ILE A 333 14.87 -10.01 12.27
CA ILE A 333 16.00 -10.88 12.60
C ILE A 333 16.85 -10.25 13.71
N ASN A 334 17.20 -8.97 13.59
CA ASN A 334 17.92 -8.24 14.62
C ASN A 334 17.14 -8.15 15.93
N ALA A 335 15.83 -7.92 15.90
CA ALA A 335 15.01 -7.85 17.11
C ALA A 335 15.02 -9.17 17.89
N GLN A 336 14.95 -10.32 17.20
CA GLN A 336 14.99 -11.64 17.82
C GLN A 336 16.40 -12.07 18.27
N LEU A 337 17.45 -11.58 17.60
CA LEU A 337 18.84 -11.77 18.07
C LEU A 337 19.12 -10.91 19.32
N ALA A 338 18.66 -9.66 19.32
CA ALA A 338 18.84 -8.73 20.43
C ALA A 338 18.08 -9.15 21.70
N SER A 339 16.97 -9.88 21.58
CA SER A 339 16.28 -10.47 22.74
C SER A 339 17.08 -11.59 23.42
N GLY A 340 18.18 -12.06 22.81
CA GLY A 340 19.03 -13.12 23.35
C GLY A 340 18.38 -14.51 23.36
N THR A 341 17.16 -14.62 22.82
CA THR A 341 16.39 -15.87 22.74
C THR A 341 16.82 -16.75 21.57
N PHE A 342 17.56 -16.20 20.61
CA PHE A 342 18.00 -16.89 19.40
C PHE A 342 19.51 -16.70 19.16
N SER A 343 20.20 -17.82 18.89
CA SER A 343 21.58 -17.87 18.39
C SER A 343 21.69 -19.05 17.42
N LEU A 344 22.56 -18.95 16.41
CA LEU A 344 22.84 -20.07 15.51
C LEU A 344 23.34 -21.32 16.24
N SER A 345 23.92 -21.14 17.43
CA SER A 345 24.39 -22.20 18.31
C SER A 345 23.27 -22.91 19.10
N ASN A 346 22.06 -22.35 19.14
CA ASN A 346 20.93 -22.99 19.81
C ASN A 346 20.61 -24.31 19.10
N THR A 347 20.15 -25.31 19.87
CA THR A 347 19.94 -26.66 19.33
C THR A 347 18.47 -27.06 19.33
N ILE A 348 18.06 -27.74 18.27
CA ILE A 348 16.76 -28.40 18.14
C ILE A 348 16.92 -29.90 18.42
N GLY A 349 16.08 -30.44 19.30
CA GLY A 349 15.97 -31.88 19.58
C GLY A 349 16.53 -32.31 20.94
N LYS A 350 16.23 -33.55 21.35
CA LYS A 350 16.75 -34.21 22.57
C LYS A 350 17.54 -35.46 22.17
N GLY A 351 18.65 -35.73 22.86
CA GLY A 351 19.45 -36.96 22.67
C GLY A 351 20.28 -36.99 21.39
N GLU A 352 20.31 -38.14 20.69
CA GLU A 352 21.10 -38.40 19.48
C GLU A 352 20.65 -37.60 18.24
N HIS A 353 19.47 -36.97 18.28
CA HIS A 353 18.95 -36.12 17.21
C HIS A 353 19.09 -34.63 17.55
N LYS A 354 20.19 -34.21 18.18
CA LYS A 354 20.49 -32.80 18.45
C LYS A 354 21.11 -32.16 17.21
N CYS A 355 20.44 -31.18 16.62
CA CYS A 355 20.96 -30.38 15.49
C CYS A 355 21.10 -28.93 15.94
N GLU A 356 22.22 -28.30 15.66
CA GLU A 356 22.37 -26.84 15.80
C GLU A 356 21.53 -26.13 14.73
N LEU A 357 20.93 -24.99 15.08
CA LEU A 357 20.11 -24.22 14.15
C LEU A 357 20.87 -23.86 12.87
N GLY A 358 22.15 -23.51 13.00
CA GLY A 358 23.03 -23.25 11.86
C GLY A 358 23.16 -24.45 10.92
N ASN A 359 23.41 -25.65 11.45
CA ASN A 359 23.53 -26.87 10.64
C ASN A 359 22.21 -27.26 9.99
N CYS A 360 21.10 -27.02 10.67
CA CYS A 360 19.76 -27.25 10.14
C CYS A 360 19.46 -26.28 8.96
N LEU A 361 19.85 -25.00 9.05
CA LEU A 361 19.72 -24.03 7.93
C LEU A 361 20.56 -24.43 6.72
N LEU A 362 21.81 -24.84 6.94
CA LEU A 362 22.70 -25.31 5.87
C LEU A 362 22.18 -26.60 5.21
N GLY A 363 21.61 -27.51 6.01
CA GLY A 363 20.98 -28.74 5.50
C GLY A 363 19.71 -28.50 4.67
N MET A 364 19.07 -27.33 4.82
CA MET A 364 17.93 -26.88 4.01
C MET A 364 18.36 -26.03 2.80
N GLU A 365 19.67 -25.96 2.51
CA GLU A 365 20.27 -25.12 1.45
C GLU A 365 20.03 -23.61 1.63
N MET A 366 19.63 -23.15 2.82
CA MET A 366 19.36 -21.73 3.12
C MET A 366 20.63 -20.97 3.51
N SER A 367 21.64 -21.02 2.64
CA SER A 367 22.97 -20.45 2.89
C SER A 367 22.93 -18.93 3.04
N ASP A 368 22.09 -18.25 2.26
CA ASP A 368 21.96 -16.79 2.28
C ASP A 368 21.37 -16.30 3.61
N LEU A 369 20.35 -17.01 4.12
CA LEU A 369 19.74 -16.69 5.42
C LEU A 369 20.73 -16.97 6.57
N TYR A 370 21.49 -18.06 6.49
CA TYR A 370 22.56 -18.34 7.45
C TYR A 370 23.58 -17.20 7.50
N GLN A 371 24.06 -16.74 6.34
CA GLN A 371 25.02 -15.63 6.26
C GLN A 371 24.44 -14.32 6.80
N ARG A 372 23.18 -13.99 6.48
CA ARG A 372 22.49 -12.81 7.03
C ARG A 372 22.44 -12.85 8.56
N ILE A 373 21.98 -13.95 9.14
CA ILE A 373 21.90 -14.13 10.59
C ILE A 373 23.29 -14.05 11.23
N GLN A 374 24.28 -14.76 10.67
CA GLN A 374 25.65 -14.78 11.18
C GLN A 374 26.27 -13.38 11.20
N SER A 375 26.07 -12.60 10.12
CA SER A 375 26.59 -11.24 10.04
C SER A 375 26.02 -10.32 11.13
N GLN A 376 24.73 -10.46 11.43
CA GLN A 376 24.03 -9.68 12.45
C GLN A 376 24.42 -10.12 13.87
N GLU A 377 24.54 -11.42 14.13
CA GLU A 377 25.01 -11.95 15.42
C GLU A 377 26.43 -11.46 15.75
N LEU A 378 27.32 -11.47 14.74
CA LEU A 378 28.67 -10.90 14.86
C LEU A 378 28.65 -9.40 15.13
N ALA A 379 27.81 -8.64 14.43
CA ALA A 379 27.68 -7.20 14.63
C ALA A 379 27.22 -6.86 16.06
N ILE A 380 26.24 -7.59 16.60
CA ILE A 380 25.76 -7.44 17.98
C ILE A 380 26.87 -7.82 18.97
N SER A 381 27.59 -8.92 18.72
CA SER A 381 28.71 -9.36 19.57
C SER A 381 29.83 -8.30 19.63
N ILE A 382 30.20 -7.72 18.49
CA ILE A 382 31.19 -6.63 18.42
C ILE A 382 30.69 -5.39 19.17
N ALA A 383 29.43 -4.99 18.97
CA ALA A 383 28.84 -3.85 19.66
C ALA A 383 28.84 -4.04 21.18
N ASN A 384 28.46 -5.22 21.66
CA ASN A 384 28.50 -5.57 23.08
C ASN A 384 29.93 -5.58 23.63
N ALA A 385 30.91 -6.10 22.87
CA ALA A 385 32.32 -6.09 23.27
C ALA A 385 32.90 -4.67 23.36
N LEU A 386 32.49 -3.77 22.47
CA LEU A 386 32.89 -2.36 22.50
C LEU A 386 32.26 -1.60 23.69
N GLN A 387 31.01 -1.91 24.05
CA GLN A 387 30.35 -1.33 25.22
C GLN A 387 30.88 -1.90 26.55
N ALA A 388 31.26 -3.17 26.57
CA ALA A 388 31.82 -3.88 27.73
C ALA A 388 33.31 -3.55 27.98
N ALA A 389 33.92 -2.63 27.22
CA ALA A 389 35.25 -2.12 27.47
C ALA A 389 35.20 -0.79 28.28
N PRO A 390 35.07 -0.80 29.62
CA PRO A 390 35.23 0.41 30.41
C PRO A 390 36.72 0.78 30.51
N ALA A 391 37.05 1.99 30.05
CA ALA A 391 38.10 2.88 30.60
C ALA A 391 39.54 2.37 30.88
N GLU A 392 39.97 1.18 30.47
CA GLU A 392 41.35 0.71 30.72
C GLU A 392 42.41 1.37 29.83
N ILE A 393 42.01 1.99 28.72
CA ILE A 393 42.95 2.66 27.80
C ILE A 393 43.36 4.06 28.32
N THR A 394 42.56 4.68 29.20
CA THR A 394 42.88 6.01 29.77
C THR A 394 43.70 5.97 31.06
N ALA A 395 43.78 4.84 31.76
CA ALA A 395 44.54 4.73 33.02
C ALA A 395 46.04 4.44 32.80
N THR A 396 46.41 3.73 31.74
CA THR A 396 47.81 3.34 31.48
C THR A 396 48.67 4.49 30.96
N THR A 397 48.10 5.52 30.34
CA THR A 397 48.84 6.72 29.91
C THR A 397 49.05 7.75 31.03
N SER A 398 48.22 7.74 32.08
CA SER A 398 48.37 8.62 33.26
C SER A 398 49.45 8.10 34.24
N ALA A 399 49.55 6.79 34.44
CA ALA A 399 50.54 6.19 35.34
C ALA A 399 51.99 6.29 34.82
N ALA A 400 52.19 6.33 33.50
CA ALA A 400 53.51 6.51 32.89
C ALA A 400 54.05 7.96 33.01
N ARG A 401 53.18 8.96 33.19
CA ARG A 401 53.58 10.38 33.30
C ARG A 401 53.90 10.86 34.72
N ARG A 402 53.54 10.11 35.77
CA ARG A 402 53.83 10.47 37.17
C ARG A 402 55.11 9.86 37.76
N ARG A 403 55.88 9.09 36.98
CA ARG A 403 57.21 8.57 37.38
C ARG A 403 58.40 9.37 36.83
N MET A 404 58.17 10.54 36.23
CA MET A 404 59.19 11.39 35.61
C MET A 404 59.17 12.86 36.09
N LEU A 405 58.76 13.13 37.33
CA LEU A 405 58.96 14.42 38.00
C LEU A 405 59.52 14.23 39.41
#